data_AF-A0A537B383-F1
#
_entry.id   AF-A0A537B383-F1
#
_cell.length_a   1.000
_cell.length_b   1.000
_cell.length_c   1.000
_cell.angle_alpha   90.00
_cell.angle_beta   90.00
_cell.angle_gamma   90.00
#
_symmetry.space_group_name_H-M   'P 1'
#
loop_
_entity.id
_entity.type
_entity.pdbx_description
1 polymer ?
#
loop_
_entity_poly.entity_id
_entity_poly.type
_entity_poly.pdbx_seq_one_letter_code
_entity_poly.pdbx_strand_id
1 'polypeptide(L)'
;MFPSQTTSRSGARSVARAGPFETADASRVPILESLHAIGGSRVAINRITSGALRIVTAIATHRIVHFIALLGLCAAYLQGGGQKLLDFNGAVGEAQHFGLAPAVPIAIATIVTELGASVLILSGYYRWVGALWLAGFTLVATFVANRFWELPMPDRFMVENAFFEHLGLIGGFLLVAWHDLKRGKQPHP
;
A
#
# COMPACT_ATOMS: atom_id res chain seq x y z
N MET A 1 -56.89 -14.56 56.65
CA MET A 1 -57.81 -14.36 57.79
C MET A 1 -57.31 -15.24 58.94
N PHE A 2 -56.90 -14.60 60.06
CA PHE A 2 -56.42 -15.11 61.37
C PHE A 2 -55.06 -15.84 61.47
N PRO A 3 -54.37 -15.82 62.64
CA PRO A 3 -54.08 -14.67 63.52
C PRO A 3 -52.62 -14.60 64.07
N SER A 4 -52.35 -13.48 64.74
CA SER A 4 -51.23 -13.07 65.61
C SER A 4 -50.87 -14.01 66.77
N GLN A 5 -49.63 -13.93 67.29
CA GLN A 5 -49.27 -13.66 68.71
C GLN A 5 -47.72 -13.61 68.93
N THR A 6 -47.21 -12.39 69.12
CA THR A 6 -46.36 -11.78 70.17
C THR A 6 -45.28 -12.51 71.02
N THR A 7 -44.26 -11.70 71.38
CA THR A 7 -43.24 -11.74 72.47
C THR A 7 -41.85 -12.32 72.08
N SER A 8 -40.67 -11.81 72.47
CA SER A 8 -40.24 -11.11 73.70
C SER A 8 -38.81 -10.52 73.59
N ARG A 9 -38.55 -9.40 74.33
CA ARG A 9 -37.27 -8.88 74.92
C ARG A 9 -36.13 -8.40 74.00
N SER A 10 -35.79 -7.10 74.03
CA SER A 10 -34.91 -6.39 75.01
C SER A 10 -33.41 -6.65 74.82
N GLY A 11 -32.71 -5.68 74.24
CA GLY A 11 -31.26 -5.68 74.02
C GLY A 11 -30.71 -4.28 73.74
N ALA A 12 -30.20 -3.66 74.81
CA ALA A 12 -29.27 -2.54 74.92
C ALA A 12 -28.57 -1.94 73.68
N ARG A 13 -28.55 -0.58 73.68
CA ARG A 13 -27.42 0.35 73.41
C ARG A 13 -26.65 0.21 72.08
N SER A 14 -26.69 1.26 71.25
CA SER A 14 -25.48 2.04 70.91
C SER A 14 -25.85 3.30 70.12
N VAL A 15 -25.36 4.43 70.62
CA VAL A 15 -25.48 5.75 70.01
C VAL A 15 -24.53 5.81 68.82
N ALA A 16 -25.07 5.70 67.60
CA ALA A 16 -24.31 5.97 66.38
C ALA A 16 -24.42 7.46 66.03
N ARG A 17 -23.37 8.17 66.42
CA ARG A 17 -23.02 9.56 66.10
C ARG A 17 -23.23 9.87 64.61
N ALA A 18 -24.09 10.82 64.29
CA ALA A 18 -24.12 11.45 62.97
C ALA A 18 -22.76 12.13 62.71
N GLY A 19 -21.95 11.52 61.84
CA GLY A 19 -20.76 12.17 61.30
C GLY A 19 -21.18 13.28 60.34
N PRO A 20 -20.47 14.42 60.30
CA PRO A 20 -20.72 15.45 59.30
C PRO A 20 -20.36 14.87 57.93
N PHE A 21 -21.36 14.67 57.09
CA PHE A 21 -21.16 14.38 55.67
C PHE A 21 -20.45 15.59 55.04
N GLU A 22 -19.13 15.46 54.92
CA GLU A 22 -18.37 15.68 53.70
C GLU A 22 -18.73 16.96 52.92
N THR A 23 -18.09 18.07 53.28
CA THR A 23 -17.92 19.19 52.36
C THR A 23 -17.06 18.68 51.20
N ALA A 24 -17.67 18.49 50.03
CA ALA A 24 -16.92 18.28 48.79
C ALA A 24 -15.86 19.39 48.67
N ASP A 25 -14.60 18.99 48.75
CA ASP A 25 -13.44 19.86 48.69
C ASP A 25 -13.44 20.64 47.36
N ALA A 26 -13.76 21.94 47.45
CA ALA A 26 -13.84 22.85 46.30
C ALA A 26 -12.54 22.93 45.49
N SER A 27 -11.40 22.50 46.06
CA SER A 27 -10.11 22.46 45.36
C SER A 27 -9.96 21.27 44.39
N ARG A 28 -10.80 20.23 44.50
CA ARG A 28 -10.83 19.09 43.55
C ARG A 28 -11.55 19.41 42.24
N VAL A 29 -12.47 20.37 42.27
CA VAL A 29 -13.28 20.80 41.13
C VAL A 29 -12.40 21.30 39.95
N PRO A 30 -11.42 22.21 40.14
CA PRO A 30 -10.59 22.71 39.04
C PRO A 30 -9.67 21.65 38.42
N ILE A 31 -9.22 20.65 39.19
CA ILE A 31 -8.38 19.55 38.68
C ILE A 31 -9.20 18.63 37.77
N LEU A 32 -10.43 18.28 38.17
CA LEU A 32 -11.32 17.43 37.37
C LEU A 32 -11.77 18.11 36.08
N GLU A 33 -12.03 19.42 36.13
CA GLU A 33 -12.38 20.23 34.96
C GLU A 33 -11.23 20.31 33.95
N SER A 34 -10.00 20.47 34.46
CA SER A 34 -8.77 20.44 33.65
C SER A 34 -8.55 19.07 33.00
N LEU A 35 -8.77 17.96 33.73
CA LEU A 35 -8.65 16.61 33.19
C LEU A 35 -9.70 16.30 32.11
N HIS A 36 -10.94 16.78 32.26
CA HIS A 36 -11.97 16.69 31.23
C HIS A 36 -11.62 17.52 29.98
N ALA A 37 -11.07 18.73 30.14
CA ALA A 37 -10.61 19.55 29.02
C ALA A 37 -9.46 18.88 28.24
N ILE A 38 -8.51 18.26 28.96
CA ILE A 38 -7.40 17.50 28.37
C ILE A 38 -7.93 16.23 27.67
N GLY A 39 -8.88 15.52 28.27
CA GLY A 39 -9.53 14.34 27.69
C GLY A 39 -10.34 14.67 26.42
N GLY A 40 -11.13 15.75 26.46
CA GLY A 40 -11.90 16.23 25.31
C GLY A 40 -11.01 16.68 24.15
N SER A 41 -9.90 17.35 24.44
CA SER A 41 -8.89 17.74 23.44
C SER A 41 -8.26 16.51 22.78
N ARG A 42 -7.92 15.46 23.56
CA ARG A 42 -7.39 14.19 23.03
C ARG A 42 -8.41 13.47 22.15
N VAL A 43 -9.68 13.41 22.55
CA VAL A 43 -10.75 12.77 21.76
C VAL A 43 -11.02 13.53 20.46
N ALA A 44 -11.03 14.88 20.50
CA ALA A 44 -11.20 15.72 19.32
C ALA A 44 -10.02 15.57 18.33
N ILE A 45 -8.77 15.61 18.82
CA ILE A 45 -7.58 15.36 18.01
C ILE A 45 -7.66 13.96 17.39
N ASN A 46 -7.97 12.93 18.17
CA ASN A 46 -8.05 11.56 17.66
C ASN A 46 -9.18 11.40 16.63
N ARG A 47 -10.30 12.11 16.77
CA ARG A 47 -11.42 12.13 15.81
C ARG A 47 -11.07 12.85 14.50
N ILE A 48 -10.30 13.93 14.56
CA ILE A 48 -9.82 14.65 13.37
C ILE A 48 -8.76 13.82 12.63
N THR A 49 -7.78 13.27 13.35
CA THR A 49 -6.76 12.38 12.78
C THR A 49 -7.39 11.15 12.14
N SER A 50 -8.39 10.55 12.79
CA SER A 50 -9.13 9.41 12.22
C SER A 50 -10.05 9.81 11.04
N GLY A 51 -10.61 11.02 11.03
CA GLY A 51 -11.34 11.56 9.88
C GLY A 51 -10.45 11.74 8.64
N ALA A 52 -9.30 12.38 8.80
CA ALA A 52 -8.32 12.58 7.74
C ALA A 52 -7.79 11.23 7.19
N LEU A 53 -7.43 10.30 8.08
CA LEU A 53 -6.95 8.97 7.69
C LEU A 53 -8.01 8.19 6.90
N ARG A 54 -9.30 8.31 7.24
CA ARG A 54 -10.40 7.68 6.50
C ARG A 54 -10.54 8.23 5.09
N ILE A 55 -10.44 9.55 4.91
CA ILE A 55 -10.50 10.19 3.59
C ILE A 55 -9.31 9.76 2.73
N VAL A 56 -8.09 9.81 3.28
CA VAL A 56 -6.87 9.36 2.58
C VAL A 56 -6.99 7.90 2.18
N THR A 57 -7.45 7.04 3.08
CA THR A 57 -7.63 5.61 2.78
C THR A 57 -8.71 5.40 1.71
N ALA A 58 -9.83 6.12 1.77
CA ALA A 58 -10.91 6.01 0.79
C ALA A 58 -10.44 6.41 -0.62
N ILE A 59 -9.63 7.48 -0.72
CA ILE A 59 -9.04 7.91 -1.98
C ILE A 59 -7.99 6.90 -2.46
N ALA A 60 -7.05 6.52 -1.59
CA ALA A 60 -5.94 5.63 -1.94
C ALA A 60 -6.40 4.21 -2.34
N THR A 61 -7.51 3.75 -1.77
CA THR A 61 -8.11 2.44 -2.09
C THR A 61 -9.09 2.51 -3.26
N HIS A 62 -9.31 3.69 -3.85
CA HIS A 62 -10.24 3.86 -4.95
C HIS A 62 -9.76 3.11 -6.20
N ARG A 63 -10.70 2.50 -6.93
CA ARG A 63 -10.42 1.66 -8.10
C ARG A 63 -9.67 2.41 -9.20
N ILE A 64 -9.94 3.70 -9.35
CA ILE A 64 -9.24 4.60 -10.30
C ILE A 64 -7.78 4.81 -9.91
N VAL A 65 -7.49 5.04 -8.63
CA VAL A 65 -6.10 5.24 -8.15
C VAL A 65 -5.28 3.97 -8.40
N HIS A 66 -5.87 2.81 -8.12
CA HIS A 66 -5.23 1.54 -8.44
C HIS A 66 -4.96 1.37 -9.95
N PHE A 67 -5.91 1.74 -10.82
CA PHE A 67 -5.69 1.69 -12.27
C PHE A 67 -4.59 2.65 -12.74
N ILE A 68 -4.59 3.90 -12.26
CA ILE A 68 -3.56 4.89 -12.58
C ILE A 68 -2.18 4.43 -12.11
N ALA A 69 -2.09 3.83 -10.92
CA ALA A 69 -0.82 3.28 -10.43
C ALA A 69 -0.27 2.18 -11.34
N LEU A 70 -1.13 1.29 -11.82
CA LEU A 70 -0.73 0.23 -12.76
C LEU A 70 -0.36 0.79 -14.12
N LEU A 71 -1.10 1.79 -14.60
CA LEU A 71 -0.80 2.49 -15.84
C LEU A 71 0.56 3.16 -15.76
N GLY A 72 0.86 3.84 -14.65
CA GLY A 72 2.17 4.43 -14.39
C GLY A 72 3.28 3.39 -14.37
N LEU A 73 3.04 2.23 -13.72
CA LEU A 73 4.00 1.13 -13.69
C LEU A 73 4.25 0.52 -15.08
N CYS A 74 3.23 0.47 -15.93
CA CYS A 74 3.34 -0.04 -17.31
C CYS A 74 3.78 1.03 -18.33
N ALA A 75 3.86 2.31 -17.95
CA ALA A 75 4.02 3.42 -18.89
C ALA A 75 5.28 3.30 -19.75
N ALA A 76 6.42 2.95 -19.15
CA ALA A 76 7.68 2.76 -19.86
C ALA A 76 7.60 1.66 -20.93
N TYR A 77 6.87 0.57 -20.65
CA TYR A 77 6.70 -0.56 -21.56
C TYR A 77 5.71 -0.25 -22.69
N LEU A 78 4.63 0.48 -22.38
CA LEU A 78 3.68 0.94 -23.40
C LEU A 78 4.34 1.93 -24.36
N GLN A 79 5.15 2.86 -23.83
CA GLN A 79 5.89 3.82 -24.64
C GLN A 79 6.97 3.11 -25.47
N GLY A 80 7.81 2.28 -24.85
CA GLY A 80 8.88 1.54 -25.53
C GLY A 80 8.36 0.57 -26.58
N GLY A 81 7.33 -0.21 -26.25
CA GLY A 81 6.73 -1.19 -27.16
C GLY A 81 5.98 -0.52 -28.29
N GLY A 82 5.29 0.59 -28.00
CA GLY A 82 4.61 1.41 -29.00
C GLY A 82 5.60 2.02 -29.99
N GLN A 83 6.72 2.55 -29.52
CA GLN A 83 7.78 3.09 -30.38
C GLN A 83 8.38 1.99 -31.27
N LYS A 84 8.70 0.81 -30.71
CA LYS A 84 9.22 -0.33 -31.47
C LYS A 84 8.21 -0.88 -32.48
N LEU A 85 6.91 -0.78 -32.20
CA LEU A 85 5.86 -1.19 -33.13
C LEU A 85 5.74 -0.22 -34.32
N LEU A 86 5.91 1.08 -34.07
CA LEU A 86 5.87 2.12 -35.10
C LEU A 86 7.16 2.15 -35.94
N ASP A 87 8.30 1.84 -35.34
CA ASP A 87 9.60 1.72 -36.00
C ASP A 87 10.22 0.33 -35.74
N PHE A 88 9.69 -0.67 -36.45
CA PHE A 88 10.16 -2.04 -36.32
C PHE A 88 11.61 -2.22 -36.78
N ASN A 89 12.05 -1.49 -37.80
CA ASN A 89 13.44 -1.57 -38.26
C ASN A 89 14.39 -0.99 -37.21
N GLY A 90 14.02 0.10 -36.55
CA GLY A 90 14.71 0.60 -35.37
C GLY A 90 14.82 -0.46 -34.26
N ALA A 91 13.73 -1.16 -33.96
CA ALA A 91 13.72 -2.24 -32.96
C ALA A 91 14.67 -3.41 -33.31
N VAL A 92 14.75 -3.79 -34.60
CA VAL A 92 15.73 -4.78 -35.07
C VAL A 92 17.16 -4.26 -34.94
N GLY A 93 17.39 -2.98 -35.26
CA GLY A 93 18.68 -2.31 -35.10
C GLY A 93 19.13 -2.25 -33.64
N GLU A 94 18.23 -1.98 -32.69
CA GLU A 94 18.50 -2.04 -31.25
C GLU A 94 18.92 -3.45 -30.81
N ALA A 95 18.21 -4.49 -31.25
CA ALA A 95 18.59 -5.87 -30.94
C ALA A 95 19.98 -6.21 -31.48
N GLN A 96 20.31 -5.78 -32.70
CA GLN A 96 21.65 -5.94 -33.29
C GLN A 96 22.71 -5.16 -32.52
N HIS A 97 22.40 -3.94 -32.07
CA HIS A 97 23.29 -3.10 -31.28
C HIS A 97 23.70 -3.79 -29.97
N PHE A 98 22.78 -4.48 -29.32
CA PHE A 98 23.05 -5.28 -28.12
C PHE A 98 23.63 -6.68 -28.42
N GLY A 99 23.95 -6.99 -29.69
CA GLY A 99 24.52 -8.27 -30.10
C GLY A 99 23.54 -9.45 -30.00
N LEU A 100 22.23 -9.17 -29.96
CA LEU A 100 21.20 -10.18 -29.81
C LEU A 100 20.85 -10.80 -31.17
N ALA A 101 21.20 -12.08 -31.34
CA ALA A 101 20.88 -12.86 -32.53
C ALA A 101 20.00 -14.07 -32.17
N PRO A 102 18.96 -14.37 -32.96
CA PRO A 102 18.49 -13.67 -34.16
C PRO A 102 17.69 -12.38 -33.84
N ALA A 103 18.06 -11.25 -34.46
CA ALA A 103 17.55 -9.92 -34.10
C ALA A 103 16.04 -9.72 -34.36
N VAL A 104 15.54 -10.17 -35.52
CA VAL A 104 14.12 -10.02 -35.90
C VAL A 104 13.16 -10.69 -34.90
N PRO A 105 13.29 -11.98 -34.57
CA PRO A 105 12.40 -12.61 -33.59
C PRO A 105 12.58 -12.05 -32.18
N ILE A 106 13.77 -11.55 -31.82
CA ILE A 106 13.98 -10.88 -30.54
C ILE A 106 13.23 -9.54 -30.50
N ALA A 107 13.29 -8.74 -31.57
CA ALA A 107 12.51 -7.51 -31.67
C ALA A 107 11.00 -7.77 -31.56
N ILE A 108 10.49 -8.80 -32.26
CA ILE A 108 9.08 -9.22 -32.15
C ILE A 108 8.76 -9.65 -30.72
N ALA A 109 9.59 -10.49 -30.11
CA ALA A 109 9.39 -10.98 -28.75
C ALA A 109 9.38 -9.83 -27.72
N THR A 110 10.26 -8.84 -27.88
CA THR A 110 10.31 -7.63 -27.05
C THR A 110 9.02 -6.83 -27.18
N ILE A 111 8.55 -6.54 -28.41
CA ILE A 111 7.29 -5.80 -28.63
C ILE A 111 6.10 -6.53 -28.01
N VAL A 112 5.97 -7.83 -28.27
CA VAL A 112 4.89 -8.66 -27.73
C VAL A 112 4.96 -8.71 -26.20
N THR A 113 6.16 -8.78 -25.63
CA THR A 113 6.38 -8.75 -24.18
C THR A 113 5.95 -7.43 -23.57
N GLU A 114 6.47 -6.32 -24.08
CA GLU A 114 6.22 -4.97 -23.56
C GLU A 114 4.73 -4.62 -23.63
N LEU A 115 4.08 -4.86 -24.77
CA LEU A 115 2.67 -4.52 -24.97
C LEU A 115 1.72 -5.57 -24.39
N GLY A 116 1.96 -6.84 -24.67
CA GLY A 116 1.10 -7.94 -24.26
C GLY A 116 1.03 -8.08 -22.75
N ALA A 117 2.16 -8.02 -22.05
CA ALA A 117 2.16 -8.12 -20.60
C ALA A 117 1.56 -6.87 -19.94
N SER A 118 1.78 -5.68 -20.51
CA SER A 118 1.10 -4.45 -20.06
C SER A 118 -0.43 -4.57 -20.18
N VAL A 119 -0.94 -5.13 -21.28
CA VAL A 119 -2.39 -5.38 -21.46
C VAL A 119 -2.92 -6.38 -20.43
N LEU A 120 -2.20 -7.46 -20.13
CA LEU A 120 -2.60 -8.41 -19.06
C LEU A 120 -2.69 -7.73 -17.69
N ILE A 121 -1.70 -6.89 -17.36
CA ILE A 121 -1.70 -6.15 -16.10
C ILE A 121 -2.88 -5.17 -16.04
N LEU A 122 -3.08 -4.35 -17.06
CA LEU A 122 -4.11 -3.31 -17.06
C LEU A 122 -5.54 -3.87 -17.14
N SER A 123 -5.76 -4.92 -17.94
CA SER A 123 -7.07 -5.60 -18.03
C SER A 123 -7.44 -6.35 -16.75
N GLY A 124 -6.43 -6.78 -15.98
CA GLY A 124 -6.63 -7.60 -14.78
C GLY A 124 -6.74 -9.10 -15.07
N TYR A 125 -6.69 -9.52 -16.33
CA TYR A 125 -6.69 -10.94 -16.70
C TYR A 125 -5.26 -11.49 -16.65
N TYR A 126 -5.04 -12.55 -15.86
CA TYR A 126 -3.70 -13.09 -15.56
C TYR A 126 -2.67 -12.02 -15.19
N ARG A 127 -3.08 -11.03 -14.40
CA ARG A 127 -2.24 -9.90 -13.99
C ARG A 127 -0.93 -10.34 -13.36
N TRP A 128 -0.96 -11.35 -12.48
CA TRP A 128 0.26 -11.88 -11.87
C TRP A 128 1.24 -12.44 -12.92
N VAL A 129 0.75 -13.09 -13.98
CA VAL A 129 1.60 -13.62 -15.06
C VAL A 129 2.25 -12.48 -15.83
N GLY A 130 1.47 -11.48 -16.24
CA GLY A 130 2.00 -10.31 -16.94
C GLY A 130 3.04 -9.56 -16.10
N ALA A 131 2.78 -9.41 -14.79
CA ALA A 131 3.71 -8.76 -13.87
C ALA A 131 5.02 -9.55 -13.70
N LEU A 132 4.96 -10.87 -13.49
CA LEU A 132 6.18 -11.69 -13.40
C LEU A 132 6.95 -11.71 -14.72
N TRP A 133 6.24 -11.71 -15.85
CA TRP A 133 6.84 -11.68 -17.18
C TRP A 133 7.60 -10.37 -17.40
N LEU A 134 6.99 -9.21 -17.14
CA LEU A 134 7.69 -7.92 -17.22
C LEU A 134 8.84 -7.84 -16.23
N ALA A 135 8.66 -8.29 -14.98
CA ALA A 135 9.75 -8.31 -14.00
C ALA A 135 10.97 -9.09 -14.50
N GLY A 136 10.76 -10.29 -15.06
CA GLY A 136 11.83 -11.11 -15.63
C GLY A 136 12.47 -10.48 -16.87
N PHE A 137 11.64 -9.98 -17.79
CA PHE A 137 12.11 -9.29 -18.99
C PHE A 137 12.98 -8.08 -18.64
N THR A 138 12.51 -7.21 -17.74
CA THR A 138 13.22 -6.00 -17.33
C THR A 138 14.53 -6.31 -16.63
N LEU A 139 14.55 -7.38 -15.83
CA LEU A 139 15.78 -7.85 -15.20
C LEU A 139 16.81 -8.23 -16.27
N VAL A 140 16.43 -9.09 -17.23
CA VAL A 140 17.35 -9.48 -18.31
C VAL A 140 17.77 -8.27 -19.14
N ALA A 141 16.82 -7.43 -19.55
CA ALA A 141 17.06 -6.25 -20.37
C ALA A 141 18.02 -5.27 -19.69
N THR A 142 17.87 -5.00 -18.39
CA THR A 142 18.75 -4.07 -17.68
C THR A 142 20.18 -4.60 -17.55
N PHE A 143 20.38 -5.92 -17.38
CA PHE A 143 21.71 -6.51 -17.37
C PHE A 143 22.38 -6.53 -18.75
N VAL A 144 21.59 -6.53 -19.84
CA VAL A 144 22.10 -6.46 -21.21
C VAL A 144 22.41 -5.01 -21.61
N ALA A 145 21.47 -4.10 -21.39
CA ALA A 145 21.51 -2.74 -21.91
C ALA A 145 22.23 -1.74 -20.97
N ASN A 146 22.09 -1.90 -19.66
CA ASN A 146 22.57 -0.93 -18.68
C ASN A 146 23.82 -1.41 -17.93
N ARG A 147 24.83 -1.88 -18.68
CA ARG A 147 26.12 -2.38 -18.16
C ARG A 147 27.03 -1.25 -17.72
N PHE A 148 26.58 -0.45 -16.75
CA PHE A 148 27.27 0.76 -16.31
C PHE A 148 28.71 0.53 -15.81
N TRP A 149 29.00 -0.69 -15.35
CA TRP A 149 30.34 -1.10 -14.89
C TRP A 149 31.40 -1.17 -16.00
N GLU A 150 31.00 -1.11 -17.27
CA GLU A 150 31.90 -1.07 -18.43
C GLU A 150 32.16 0.34 -18.96
N LEU A 151 31.51 1.35 -18.39
CA LEU A 151 31.59 2.72 -18.88
C LEU A 151 32.52 3.59 -18.00
N PRO A 152 33.32 4.47 -18.62
CA PRO A 152 34.04 5.52 -17.90
C PRO A 152 33.09 6.66 -17.48
N MET A 153 33.56 7.50 -16.55
CA MET A 153 32.89 8.77 -16.24
C MET A 153 33.09 9.77 -17.40
N PRO A 154 32.08 10.57 -17.79
CA PRO A 154 30.79 10.80 -17.10
C PRO A 154 29.63 9.88 -17.50
N ASP A 155 29.73 9.16 -18.62
CA ASP A 155 28.62 8.43 -19.24
C ASP A 155 28.03 7.33 -18.33
N ARG A 156 28.86 6.75 -17.45
CA ARG A 156 28.42 5.76 -16.47
C ARG A 156 27.28 6.24 -15.55
N PHE A 157 27.23 7.51 -15.15
CA PHE A 157 26.26 7.97 -14.14
C PHE A 157 24.81 7.83 -14.61
N MET A 158 24.56 8.19 -15.87
CA MET A 158 23.22 8.10 -16.46
C MET A 158 22.77 6.64 -16.59
N VAL A 159 23.66 5.75 -17.02
CA VAL A 159 23.36 4.32 -17.20
C VAL A 159 23.18 3.61 -15.85
N GLU A 160 23.97 4.00 -14.84
CA GLU A 160 23.84 3.48 -13.48
C GLU A 160 22.48 3.84 -12.87
N ASN A 161 22.02 5.10 -13.02
CA ASN A 161 20.69 5.50 -12.56
C ASN A 161 19.58 4.70 -13.26
N ALA A 162 19.64 4.56 -14.59
CA ALA A 162 18.67 3.77 -15.35
C ALA A 162 18.61 2.31 -14.89
N PHE A 163 19.76 1.71 -14.53
CA PHE A 163 19.80 0.36 -13.98
C PHE A 163 19.01 0.24 -12.66
N PHE A 164 19.20 1.18 -11.74
CA PHE A 164 18.49 1.16 -10.45
C PHE A 164 17.01 1.55 -10.56
N GLU A 165 16.65 2.43 -11.51
CA GLU A 165 15.25 2.72 -11.83
C GLU A 165 14.52 1.47 -12.32
N HIS A 166 15.17 0.68 -13.19
CA HIS A 166 14.64 -0.62 -13.64
C HIS A 166 14.52 -1.64 -12.51
N LEU A 167 15.48 -1.71 -11.58
CA LEU A 167 15.36 -2.54 -10.37
C LEU A 167 14.14 -2.13 -9.52
N GLY A 168 13.87 -0.83 -9.41
CA GLY A 168 12.67 -0.31 -8.76
C GLY A 168 11.38 -0.80 -9.43
N LEU A 169 11.31 -0.73 -10.77
CA LEU A 169 10.17 -1.24 -11.55
C LEU A 169 9.96 -2.74 -11.35
N ILE A 170 11.04 -3.53 -11.35
CA ILE A 170 10.99 -4.97 -11.09
C ILE A 170 10.35 -5.24 -9.72
N GLY A 171 10.78 -4.52 -8.69
CA GLY A 171 10.16 -4.58 -7.36
C GLY A 171 8.66 -4.24 -7.39
N GLY A 172 8.27 -3.21 -8.14
CA GLY A 172 6.89 -2.83 -8.36
C GLY A 172 6.05 -3.96 -8.97
N PHE A 173 6.55 -4.62 -10.01
CA PHE A 173 5.84 -5.75 -10.63
C PHE A 173 5.77 -6.98 -9.71
N LEU A 174 6.83 -7.28 -8.96
CA LEU A 174 6.80 -8.36 -7.97
C LEU A 174 5.73 -8.11 -6.90
N LEU A 175 5.56 -6.87 -6.44
CA LEU A 175 4.48 -6.50 -5.53
C LEU A 175 3.09 -6.66 -6.16
N VAL A 176 2.93 -6.31 -7.44
CA VAL A 176 1.68 -6.54 -8.18
C VAL A 176 1.36 -8.03 -8.25
N ALA A 177 2.32 -8.88 -8.64
CA ALA A 177 2.13 -10.32 -8.71
C ALA A 177 1.79 -10.92 -7.34
N TRP A 178 2.51 -10.52 -6.30
CA TRP A 178 2.27 -10.94 -4.93
C TRP A 178 0.86 -10.58 -4.45
N HIS A 179 0.42 -9.34 -4.68
CA HIS A 179 -0.90 -8.90 -4.27
C HIS A 179 -2.02 -9.63 -5.03
N ASP A 180 -1.84 -9.87 -6.32
CA ASP A 180 -2.83 -10.54 -7.16
C ASP A 180 -3.00 -12.02 -6.77
N LEU A 181 -1.89 -12.73 -6.55
CA LEU A 181 -1.89 -14.13 -6.08
C LEU A 181 -2.51 -14.28 -4.68
N LYS A 182 -2.37 -13.29 -3.80
CA LYS A 182 -3.03 -13.30 -2.48
C LYS A 182 -4.54 -13.12 -2.57
N ARG A 183 -5.03 -12.33 -3.53
CA ARG A 183 -6.49 -12.14 -3.74
C ARG A 183 -7.17 -13.43 -4.20
N GLY A 184 -6.53 -14.20 -5.07
CA GLY A 184 -7.07 -15.48 -5.56
C GLY A 184 -7.20 -16.58 -4.50
N LYS A 185 -6.58 -16.41 -3.32
CA LYS A 185 -6.61 -17.39 -2.21
C LYS A 185 -7.66 -17.10 -1.14
N GLN A 186 -8.38 -15.97 -1.20
CA GLN A 186 -9.42 -15.70 -0.22
C GLN A 186 -10.72 -16.42 -0.62
N PRO A 187 -11.23 -17.35 0.22
CA PRO A 187 -12.53 -17.97 -0.05
C PRO A 187 -13.61 -16.89 0.00
N HIS A 188 -14.46 -16.87 -1.04
CA HIS A 188 -15.66 -16.03 -1.03
C HIS A 188 -16.56 -16.43 0.15
N PRO A 189 -17.01 -15.49 1.00
CA PRO A 189 -18.06 -15.75 1.99
C PRO A 189 -19.41 -16.02 1.32
#